data_AF-A0AAJ2LAP9-F1
#
_entry.id   AF-A0AAJ2LAP9-F1
#
_cell.length_a   1.000
_cell.length_b   1.000
_cell.length_c   1.000
_cell.angle_alpha   90.00
_cell.angle_beta   90.00
_cell.angle_gamma   90.00
#
_symmetry.space_group_name_H-M   'P 1'
#
loop_
_entity.id
_entity.type
_entity.pdbx_description
1 polymer ?
#
loop_
_entity_poly.entity_id
_entity_poly.type
_entity_poly.pdbx_seq_one_letter_code
_entity_poly.pdbx_strand_id
1 'polypeptide(L)'
;MKKNLLHLWLFMLMAAVSFSCSDDDDKAPESIKLEDSWKEGWSSQKVLDIAKGQRPAPSVYLDQKYIDFHLAQFNGGATYLVTKSSLDKYGRDTLGYPDNTQFVMTKAEMDAMLTKTAKDISKIETELGIPAGSWKGQEMVRISISDPKALNVRVPSGNEMGANSLWLPGGHLPTGYSEAVINKIPKGKYTETPL
;
A
#
# COMPACT_ATOMS: atom_id res chain seq x y z
N MET A 1 -56.68 -45.41 -33.04
CA MET A 1 -57.12 -44.22 -32.25
C MET A 1 -55.85 -43.63 -31.65
N LYS A 2 -55.33 -42.43 -31.93
CA LYS A 2 -55.80 -41.21 -32.59
C LYS A 2 -54.67 -40.62 -33.46
N LYS A 3 -55.04 -40.26 -34.70
CA LYS A 3 -54.70 -39.10 -35.57
C LYS A 3 -53.21 -38.70 -35.72
N ASN A 4 -52.54 -38.92 -36.86
CA ASN A 4 -52.64 -38.30 -38.20
C ASN A 4 -52.32 -36.79 -38.31
N LEU A 5 -51.27 -36.53 -39.11
CA LEU A 5 -51.20 -35.65 -40.29
C LEU A 5 -50.58 -34.23 -40.22
N LEU A 6 -49.93 -33.93 -41.36
CA LEU A 6 -49.41 -32.67 -41.96
C LEU A 6 -48.02 -32.18 -41.49
N HIS A 7 -46.96 -32.26 -42.30
CA HIS A 7 -46.61 -31.44 -43.49
C HIS A 7 -46.68 -29.91 -43.25
N LEU A 8 -45.53 -29.25 -43.15
CA LEU A 8 -45.15 -28.10 -44.00
C LEU A 8 -43.70 -27.64 -43.71
N TRP A 9 -42.91 -27.45 -44.76
CA TRP A 9 -41.69 -26.66 -44.72
C TRP A 9 -42.04 -25.19 -44.47
N LEU A 10 -41.38 -24.54 -43.52
CA LEU A 10 -41.36 -23.08 -43.41
C LEU A 10 -39.93 -22.60 -43.17
N PHE A 11 -39.37 -21.97 -44.19
CA PHE A 11 -38.19 -21.12 -44.11
C PHE A 11 -38.47 -20.02 -43.09
N MET A 12 -37.64 -19.91 -42.04
CA MET A 12 -37.65 -18.73 -41.17
C MET A 12 -36.32 -18.00 -41.30
N LEU A 13 -36.45 -16.80 -41.86
CA LEU A 13 -35.46 -15.77 -42.10
C LEU A 13 -34.71 -15.44 -40.79
N MET A 14 -33.38 -15.63 -40.74
CA MET A 14 -32.58 -15.06 -39.67
C MET A 14 -32.50 -13.54 -39.88
N ALA A 15 -33.34 -12.79 -39.16
CA ALA A 15 -33.13 -11.37 -38.97
C ALA A 15 -31.87 -11.22 -38.09
N ALA A 16 -30.79 -10.71 -38.69
CA ALA A 16 -29.64 -10.23 -37.96
C ALA A 16 -30.09 -9.07 -37.07
N VAL A 17 -30.22 -9.31 -35.77
CA VAL A 17 -30.28 -8.25 -34.78
C VAL A 17 -28.87 -7.68 -34.70
N SER A 18 -28.64 -6.58 -35.38
CA SER A 18 -27.45 -5.75 -35.16
C SER A 18 -27.52 -5.21 -33.74
N PHE A 19 -26.87 -5.91 -32.82
CA PHE A 19 -26.51 -5.37 -31.52
C PHE A 19 -25.57 -4.19 -31.80
N SER A 20 -26.13 -2.99 -31.73
CA SER A 20 -25.36 -1.77 -31.53
C SER A 20 -24.78 -1.87 -30.13
N CYS A 21 -23.64 -2.56 -29.99
CA CYS A 21 -22.90 -2.59 -28.74
C CYS A 21 -22.37 -1.18 -28.49
N SER A 22 -22.89 -0.54 -27.46
CA SER A 22 -22.38 0.71 -26.91
C SER A 22 -20.98 0.45 -26.33
N ASP A 23 -19.98 1.12 -26.88
CA ASP A 23 -18.58 1.10 -26.46
C ASP A 23 -18.36 1.91 -25.17
N ASP A 24 -18.96 1.50 -24.04
CA ASP A 24 -18.90 2.28 -22.79
C ASP A 24 -18.59 1.45 -21.52
N ASP A 25 -17.74 0.43 -21.58
CA ASP A 25 -17.26 -0.25 -20.36
C ASP A 25 -15.88 -0.89 -20.55
N ASP A 26 -14.82 -0.09 -20.55
CA ASP A 26 -13.43 -0.57 -20.42
C ASP A 26 -12.48 0.47 -19.80
N LYS A 27 -13.00 1.36 -18.94
CA LYS A 27 -12.13 2.19 -18.10
C LYS A 27 -11.76 1.40 -16.86
N ALA A 28 -10.51 0.95 -16.78
CA ALA A 28 -9.88 0.58 -15.51
C ALA A 28 -10.25 1.62 -14.45
N PRO A 29 -10.59 1.22 -13.20
CA PRO A 29 -11.01 2.16 -12.18
C PRO A 29 -9.99 3.29 -12.09
N GLU A 30 -10.48 4.52 -12.26
CA GLU A 30 -9.65 5.72 -12.32
C GLU A 30 -8.75 5.76 -11.08
N SER A 31 -7.43 5.67 -11.28
CA SER A 31 -6.47 5.67 -10.19
C SER A 31 -6.55 7.00 -9.45
N ILE A 32 -6.86 6.99 -8.15
CA ILE A 32 -6.95 8.22 -7.36
C ILE A 32 -5.53 8.73 -7.08
N LYS A 33 -5.24 9.95 -7.53
CA LYS A 33 -3.93 10.58 -7.39
C LYS A 33 -3.85 11.45 -6.14
N LEU A 34 -2.68 11.49 -5.49
CA LEU A 34 -2.47 12.29 -4.27
C LEU A 34 -2.61 13.79 -4.55
N GLU A 35 -2.07 14.26 -5.67
CA GLU A 35 -2.10 15.66 -6.10
C GLU A 35 -3.52 16.22 -6.26
N ASP A 36 -4.49 15.36 -6.62
CA ASP A 36 -5.89 15.73 -6.82
C ASP A 36 -6.76 15.49 -5.58
N SER A 37 -6.13 15.08 -4.47
CA SER A 37 -6.83 14.60 -3.26
C SER A 37 -6.59 15.48 -2.03
N TRP A 38 -5.91 16.62 -2.20
CA TRP A 38 -5.78 17.63 -1.15
C TRP A 38 -7.09 18.39 -0.99
N LYS A 39 -7.55 18.53 0.26
CA LYS A 39 -8.70 19.38 0.57
C LYS A 39 -8.38 20.85 0.29
N GLU A 40 -9.42 21.65 0.04
CA GLU A 40 -9.26 23.07 -0.28
C GLU A 40 -8.33 23.79 0.71
N GLY A 41 -7.35 24.52 0.18
CA GLY A 41 -6.36 25.24 0.96
C GLY A 41 -5.28 24.36 1.63
N TRP A 42 -5.24 23.06 1.38
CA TRP A 42 -4.17 22.16 1.80
C TRP A 42 -3.18 21.83 0.69
N SER A 43 -1.95 21.55 1.09
CA SER A 43 -0.88 21.07 0.22
C SER A 43 0.14 20.31 1.06
N SER A 44 1.01 19.54 0.42
CA SER A 44 2.13 18.86 1.09
C SER A 44 2.99 19.85 1.88
N GLN A 45 3.37 20.98 1.25
CA GLN A 45 4.18 22.01 1.89
C GLN A 45 3.50 22.58 3.15
N LYS A 46 2.19 22.87 3.08
CA LYS A 46 1.46 23.40 4.24
C LYS A 46 1.48 22.44 5.44
N VAL A 47 1.44 21.13 5.21
CA VAL A 47 1.57 20.14 6.29
C VAL A 47 3.01 20.09 6.82
N LEU A 48 4.00 20.18 5.93
CA LEU A 48 5.42 20.18 6.31
C LEU A 48 5.84 21.43 7.09
N ASP A 49 5.21 22.57 6.83
CA ASP A 49 5.40 23.84 7.56
C ASP A 49 4.88 23.76 9.00
N ILE A 50 4.02 22.79 9.31
CA ILE A 50 3.55 22.53 10.68
C ILE A 50 4.56 21.62 11.38
N ALA A 51 5.01 22.07 12.56
CA ALA A 51 5.99 21.36 13.35
C ALA A 51 5.54 19.92 13.68
N LYS A 52 6.49 18.98 13.66
CA LYS A 52 6.26 17.60 14.11
C LYS A 52 5.69 17.61 15.54
N GLY A 53 4.65 16.83 15.77
CA GLY A 53 3.86 16.80 17.00
C GLY A 53 2.60 17.67 16.96
N GLN A 54 2.52 18.62 16.02
CA GLN A 54 1.37 19.51 15.83
C GLN A 54 0.66 19.29 14.49
N ARG A 55 1.18 18.40 13.64
CA ARG A 55 0.59 18.13 12.32
C ARG A 55 -0.83 17.55 12.52
N PRO A 56 -1.83 18.02 11.77
CA PRO A 56 -3.18 17.50 11.87
C PRO A 56 -3.26 16.03 11.40
N ALA A 57 -4.36 15.35 11.71
CA ALA A 57 -4.61 14.03 11.16
C ALA A 57 -4.78 14.09 9.62
N PRO A 58 -4.41 13.02 8.88
CA PRO A 58 -4.57 12.96 7.43
C PRO A 58 -5.96 13.34 6.90
N SER A 59 -7.02 12.95 7.60
CA SER A 59 -8.40 13.28 7.22
C SER A 59 -8.73 14.77 7.27
N VAL A 60 -7.88 15.61 7.87
CA VAL A 60 -8.04 17.08 7.84
C VAL A 60 -7.61 17.66 6.49
N TYR A 61 -6.62 17.06 5.83
CA TYR A 61 -5.99 17.61 4.63
C TYR A 61 -6.11 16.72 3.38
N LEU A 62 -6.52 15.46 3.51
CA LEU A 62 -6.78 14.54 2.42
C LEU A 62 -8.26 14.17 2.34
N ASP A 63 -8.74 13.97 1.12
CA ASP A 63 -10.05 13.40 0.86
C ASP A 63 -10.16 11.95 1.35
N GLN A 64 -11.33 11.60 1.90
CA GLN A 64 -11.56 10.24 2.42
C GLN A 64 -11.44 9.18 1.32
N LYS A 65 -11.89 9.48 0.09
CA LYS A 65 -11.77 8.59 -1.08
C LYS A 65 -10.31 8.16 -1.32
N TYR A 66 -9.37 9.09 -1.13
CA TYR A 66 -7.95 8.83 -1.32
C TYR A 66 -7.38 8.02 -0.17
N ILE A 67 -7.73 8.35 1.07
CA ILE A 67 -7.32 7.58 2.24
C ILE A 67 -7.75 6.13 2.09
N ASP A 68 -9.01 5.88 1.71
CA ASP A 68 -9.55 4.53 1.53
C ASP A 68 -8.86 3.79 0.39
N PHE A 69 -8.65 4.47 -0.75
CA PHE A 69 -7.91 3.93 -1.90
C PHE A 69 -6.47 3.55 -1.52
N HIS A 70 -5.76 4.45 -0.83
CA HIS A 70 -4.39 4.23 -0.40
C HIS A 70 -4.27 3.03 0.55
N LEU A 71 -5.16 2.95 1.55
CA LEU A 71 -5.14 1.87 2.53
C LEU A 71 -5.61 0.53 1.96
N ALA A 72 -6.40 0.52 0.88
CA ALA A 72 -6.78 -0.70 0.19
C ALA A 72 -5.57 -1.45 -0.40
N GLN A 73 -4.47 -0.75 -0.72
CA GLN A 73 -3.23 -1.37 -1.20
C GLN A 73 -2.59 -2.31 -0.17
N PHE A 74 -2.89 -2.12 1.12
CA PHE A 74 -2.38 -2.93 2.22
C PHE A 74 -3.24 -4.18 2.52
N ASN A 75 -4.35 -4.40 1.78
CA ASN A 75 -5.19 -5.58 1.93
C ASN A 75 -4.43 -6.90 1.67
N GLY A 76 -3.39 -6.86 0.83
CA GLY A 76 -2.52 -8.00 0.54
C GLY A 76 -1.41 -8.24 1.58
N GLY A 77 -1.40 -7.47 2.67
CA GLY A 77 -0.39 -7.51 3.71
C GLY A 77 0.59 -6.35 3.65
N ALA A 78 1.32 -6.17 4.75
CA ALA A 78 2.31 -5.12 4.93
C ALA A 78 3.65 -5.71 5.32
N THR A 79 4.73 -4.95 5.12
CA THR A 79 6.08 -5.41 5.43
C THR A 79 7.03 -4.25 5.64
N TYR A 80 8.13 -4.51 6.34
CA TYR A 80 9.27 -3.60 6.42
C TYR A 80 10.57 -4.39 6.56
N LEU A 81 11.69 -3.72 6.30
CA LEU A 81 13.03 -4.26 6.52
C LEU A 81 13.62 -3.69 7.81
N VAL A 82 14.37 -4.51 8.51
CA VAL A 82 15.07 -4.14 9.74
C VAL A 82 16.36 -4.94 9.84
N THR A 83 17.33 -4.39 10.55
CA THR A 83 18.59 -5.09 10.79
C THR A 83 18.37 -6.17 11.84
N LYS A 84 18.97 -7.36 11.65
CA LYS A 84 18.89 -8.44 12.65
C LYS A 84 19.40 -7.99 14.01
N SER A 85 20.47 -7.17 14.02
CA SER A 85 21.06 -6.61 15.24
C SER A 85 20.06 -5.76 16.04
N SER A 86 19.15 -5.04 15.37
CA SER A 86 18.09 -4.29 16.07
C SER A 86 17.09 -5.22 16.75
N LEU A 87 16.68 -6.30 16.08
CA LEU A 87 15.79 -7.30 16.65
C LEU A 87 16.44 -8.05 17.83
N ASP A 88 17.73 -8.36 17.72
CA ASP A 88 18.48 -9.03 18.78
C ASP A 88 18.65 -8.13 20.01
N LYS A 89 18.82 -6.82 19.79
CA LYS A 89 18.96 -5.82 20.86
C LYS A 89 17.64 -5.54 21.60
N TYR A 90 16.55 -5.34 20.87
CA TYR A 90 15.27 -4.89 21.44
C TYR A 90 14.27 -6.03 21.68
N GLY A 91 14.57 -7.23 21.22
CA GLY A 91 13.71 -8.40 21.38
C GLY A 91 12.62 -8.52 20.30
N ARG A 92 11.85 -9.60 20.43
CA ARG A 92 10.87 -10.08 19.44
C ARG A 92 9.47 -10.26 20.01
N ASP A 93 9.25 -9.89 21.26
CA ASP A 93 7.94 -10.03 21.91
C ASP A 93 6.94 -9.02 21.36
N THR A 94 7.40 -7.82 21.03
CA THR A 94 6.62 -6.78 20.37
C THR A 94 7.52 -5.89 19.54
N LEU A 95 7.22 -5.75 18.25
CA LEU A 95 8.00 -4.92 17.32
C LEU A 95 7.33 -3.55 17.09
N GLY A 96 8.14 -2.52 16.88
CA GLY A 96 7.70 -1.14 16.64
C GLY A 96 8.19 -0.14 17.69
N TYR A 97 7.93 1.14 17.45
CA TYR A 97 8.38 2.24 18.28
C TYR A 97 7.56 2.39 19.58
N PRO A 98 8.15 2.98 20.64
CA PRO A 98 7.48 3.23 21.92
C PRO A 98 6.13 3.95 21.85
N ASP A 99 5.92 4.83 20.86
CA ASP A 99 4.66 5.56 20.64
C ASP A 99 3.54 4.71 20.00
N ASN A 100 3.72 3.39 19.96
CA ASN A 100 2.80 2.43 19.36
C ASN A 100 2.67 2.57 17.84
N THR A 101 3.77 2.88 17.15
CA THR A 101 3.80 2.99 15.68
C THR A 101 4.88 2.13 15.05
N GLN A 102 4.62 1.63 13.85
CA GLN A 102 5.63 1.02 12.98
C GLN A 102 5.30 1.37 11.53
N PHE A 103 6.26 1.96 10.81
CA PHE A 103 6.15 2.22 9.39
C PHE A 103 6.27 0.92 8.59
N VAL A 104 5.46 0.80 7.55
CA VAL A 104 5.38 -0.37 6.67
C VAL A 104 5.09 0.06 5.23
N MET A 105 5.52 -0.75 4.27
CA MET A 105 5.11 -0.67 2.87
C MET A 105 4.25 -1.88 2.50
N THR A 106 3.66 -1.87 1.31
CA THR A 106 2.84 -3.01 0.87
C THR A 106 3.72 -4.24 0.63
N LYS A 107 3.14 -5.43 0.86
CA LYS A 107 3.84 -6.68 0.58
C LYS A 107 4.23 -6.79 -0.89
N ALA A 108 3.32 -6.42 -1.79
CA ALA A 108 3.50 -6.54 -3.24
C ALA A 108 4.64 -5.66 -3.77
N GLU A 109 4.70 -4.40 -3.34
CA GLU A 109 5.78 -3.49 -3.74
C GLU A 109 7.14 -3.95 -3.21
N MET A 110 7.21 -4.45 -1.96
CA MET A 110 8.45 -5.02 -1.42
C MET A 110 8.90 -6.23 -2.24
N ASP A 111 8.00 -7.15 -2.59
CA ASP A 111 8.33 -8.32 -3.40
C ASP A 111 8.90 -7.91 -4.77
N ALA A 112 8.26 -6.94 -5.42
CA ALA A 112 8.70 -6.39 -6.70
C ALA A 112 10.07 -5.69 -6.58
N MET A 113 10.26 -4.88 -5.53
CA MET A 113 11.52 -4.18 -5.26
C MET A 113 12.67 -5.16 -4.99
N LEU A 114 12.45 -6.19 -4.15
CA LEU A 114 13.48 -7.21 -3.88
C LEU A 114 13.84 -8.01 -5.12
N THR A 115 12.88 -8.26 -6.01
CA THR A 115 13.13 -8.89 -7.31
C THR A 115 13.95 -7.97 -8.22
N LYS A 116 13.51 -6.71 -8.40
CA LYS A 116 14.18 -5.68 -9.21
C LYS A 116 15.63 -5.46 -8.79
N THR A 117 15.87 -5.45 -7.49
CA THR A 117 17.20 -5.19 -6.91
C THR A 117 18.08 -6.43 -6.84
N ALA A 118 17.53 -7.62 -7.11
CA ALA A 118 18.16 -8.91 -6.82
C ALA A 118 18.67 -8.99 -5.37
N LYS A 119 17.94 -8.34 -4.44
CA LYS A 119 18.28 -8.21 -3.02
C LYS A 119 19.63 -7.54 -2.73
N ASP A 120 20.15 -6.76 -3.66
CA ASP A 120 21.34 -5.93 -3.44
C ASP A 120 21.03 -4.81 -2.45
N ILE A 121 21.69 -4.81 -1.28
CA ILE A 121 21.46 -3.86 -0.20
C ILE A 121 21.61 -2.40 -0.65
N SER A 122 22.60 -2.09 -1.48
CA SER A 122 22.82 -0.71 -1.94
C SER A 122 21.70 -0.20 -2.84
N LYS A 123 21.13 -1.09 -3.66
CA LYS A 123 19.97 -0.77 -4.49
C LYS A 123 18.71 -0.66 -3.64
N ILE A 124 18.52 -1.56 -2.68
CA ILE A 124 17.39 -1.47 -1.74
C ILE A 124 17.42 -0.15 -0.96
N GLU A 125 18.58 0.27 -0.47
CA GLU A 125 18.74 1.57 0.20
C GLU A 125 18.27 2.71 -0.70
N THR A 126 18.67 2.70 -1.97
CA THR A 126 18.26 3.70 -2.97
C THR A 126 16.73 3.69 -3.17
N GLU A 127 16.13 2.51 -3.38
CA GLU A 127 14.69 2.37 -3.59
C GLU A 127 13.86 2.81 -2.36
N LEU A 128 14.39 2.63 -1.14
CA LEU A 128 13.72 3.01 0.11
C LEU A 128 14.10 4.42 0.61
N GLY A 129 14.97 5.14 -0.11
CA GLY A 129 15.45 6.46 0.31
C GLY A 129 16.32 6.44 1.57
N ILE A 130 16.94 5.29 1.88
CA ILE A 130 17.89 5.15 2.99
C ILE A 130 19.24 5.73 2.56
N PRO A 131 19.93 6.51 3.42
CA PRO A 131 21.25 7.05 3.07
C PRO A 131 22.22 5.94 2.66
N ALA A 132 22.94 6.15 1.55
CA ALA A 132 23.81 5.14 0.98
C ALA A 132 24.85 4.62 1.99
N GLY A 133 24.92 3.28 2.12
CA GLY A 133 25.84 2.58 3.00
C GLY A 133 25.36 2.41 4.45
N SER A 134 24.16 2.90 4.81
CA SER A 134 23.61 2.77 6.16
C SER A 134 23.49 1.32 6.63
N TRP A 135 23.22 0.39 5.71
CA TRP A 135 23.03 -1.04 5.93
C TRP A 135 24.17 -1.90 5.38
N LYS A 136 25.27 -1.28 4.93
CA LYS A 136 26.42 -2.00 4.40
C LYS A 136 26.98 -2.98 5.43
N GLY A 137 27.06 -4.25 5.06
CA GLY A 137 27.58 -5.32 5.92
C GLY A 137 26.64 -5.73 7.06
N GLN A 138 25.42 -5.21 7.10
CA GLN A 138 24.42 -5.61 8.09
C GLN A 138 23.57 -6.76 7.55
N GLU A 139 23.25 -7.71 8.43
CA GLU A 139 22.25 -8.72 8.12
C GLU A 139 20.85 -8.10 8.18
N MET A 140 20.17 -8.09 7.05
CA MET A 140 18.83 -7.56 6.92
C MET A 140 17.80 -8.67 7.03
N VAL A 141 16.68 -8.32 7.65
CA VAL A 141 15.55 -9.21 7.89
C VAL A 141 14.30 -8.50 7.43
N ARG A 142 13.43 -9.26 6.77
CA ARG A 142 12.09 -8.82 6.43
C ARG A 142 11.10 -9.26 7.50
N ILE A 143 10.30 -8.32 7.97
CA ILE A 143 9.13 -8.58 8.80
C ILE A 143 7.89 -8.46 7.92
N SER A 144 7.08 -9.52 7.86
CA SER A 144 5.84 -9.55 7.09
C SER A 144 4.62 -9.69 7.99
N ILE A 145 3.58 -8.91 7.70
CA ILE A 145 2.33 -8.82 8.45
C ILE A 145 1.20 -9.16 7.47
N SER A 146 0.50 -10.28 7.71
CA SER A 146 -0.58 -10.73 6.82
C SER A 146 -1.86 -9.91 6.96
N ASP A 147 -2.17 -9.44 8.16
CA ASP A 147 -3.37 -8.66 8.47
C ASP A 147 -3.02 -7.32 9.14
N PRO A 148 -2.61 -6.30 8.35
CA PRO A 148 -2.29 -4.98 8.88
C PRO A 148 -3.54 -4.23 9.36
N LYS A 149 -4.74 -4.60 8.92
CA LYS A 149 -6.00 -4.00 9.39
C LYS A 149 -6.26 -4.32 10.86
N ALA A 150 -6.01 -5.55 11.29
CA ALA A 150 -6.05 -5.92 12.71
C ALA A 150 -5.05 -5.15 13.58
N LEU A 151 -4.06 -4.50 12.95
CA LEU A 151 -3.08 -3.64 13.61
C LEU A 151 -3.30 -2.15 13.32
N ASN A 152 -4.51 -1.75 12.92
CA ASN A 152 -4.89 -0.35 12.70
C ASN A 152 -4.00 0.37 11.67
N VAL A 153 -3.86 -0.23 10.48
CA VAL A 153 -3.20 0.40 9.34
C VAL A 153 -3.86 1.72 9.00
N ARG A 154 -3.05 2.76 8.84
CA ARG A 154 -3.49 4.14 8.58
C ARG A 154 -2.40 4.94 7.86
N VAL A 155 -2.82 6.01 7.19
CA VAL A 155 -1.92 6.97 6.57
C VAL A 155 -1.11 7.65 7.68
N PRO A 156 0.23 7.78 7.56
CA PRO A 156 1.03 8.48 8.57
C PRO A 156 0.69 9.97 8.60
N SER A 157 0.68 10.52 9.82
CA SER A 157 0.49 11.96 10.07
C SER A 157 1.81 12.75 10.06
N GLY A 158 2.94 12.04 10.18
CA GLY A 158 4.26 12.62 10.34
C GLY A 158 4.58 12.99 11.78
N ASN A 159 3.68 12.72 12.73
CA ASN A 159 3.92 12.88 14.17
C ASN A 159 4.53 11.63 14.81
N GLU A 160 4.54 10.50 14.10
CA GLU A 160 5.04 9.23 14.59
C GLU A 160 6.53 9.30 14.91
N MET A 161 6.98 8.54 15.92
CA MET A 161 8.36 8.55 16.38
C MET A 161 9.33 8.22 15.24
N GLY A 162 8.98 7.28 14.37
CA GLY A 162 9.76 6.89 13.20
C GLY A 162 9.80 7.92 12.06
N ALA A 163 8.95 8.95 12.07
CA ALA A 163 8.95 9.98 11.02
C ALA A 163 10.22 10.85 11.14
N ASN A 164 11.01 10.94 10.07
CA ASN A 164 12.24 11.72 10.01
C ASN A 164 12.11 12.90 9.02
N SER A 165 13.22 13.57 8.70
CA SER A 165 13.23 14.72 7.78
C SER A 165 12.88 14.40 6.32
N LEU A 166 12.85 13.12 5.95
CA LEU A 166 12.48 12.63 4.62
C LEU A 166 11.01 12.21 4.54
N TRP A 167 10.28 12.20 5.66
CA TRP A 167 8.86 11.86 5.66
C TRP A 167 8.06 12.87 4.84
N LEU A 168 7.12 12.35 4.04
CA LEU A 168 6.21 13.13 3.21
C LEU A 168 4.74 12.87 3.61
N PRO A 169 3.89 13.89 3.67
CA PRO A 169 2.46 13.68 3.85
C PRO A 169 1.84 13.04 2.60
N GLY A 170 0.88 12.14 2.81
CA GLY A 170 0.22 11.39 1.73
C GLY A 170 0.61 9.91 1.67
N GLY A 171 1.46 9.43 2.57
CA GLY A 171 1.73 7.99 2.72
C GLY A 171 2.53 7.40 1.56
N HIS A 172 3.52 8.13 1.05
CA HIS A 172 4.44 7.63 0.03
C HIS A 172 5.88 7.96 0.41
N LEU A 173 6.79 7.04 0.13
CA LEU A 173 8.23 7.34 0.15
C LEU A 173 8.57 8.33 -0.97
N PRO A 174 9.69 9.07 -0.88
CA PRO A 174 10.15 9.96 -1.95
C PRO A 174 10.31 9.27 -3.32
N THR A 175 10.52 7.96 -3.32
CA THR A 175 10.65 7.10 -4.52
C THR A 175 9.32 6.58 -5.06
N GLY A 176 8.19 6.91 -4.41
CA GLY A 176 6.84 6.60 -4.87
C GLY A 176 6.23 5.31 -4.31
N TYR A 177 6.96 4.54 -3.47
CA TYR A 177 6.39 3.37 -2.80
C TYR A 177 5.33 3.77 -1.77
N SER A 178 4.26 2.98 -1.69
CA SER A 178 3.19 3.20 -0.71
C SER A 178 3.67 2.92 0.71
N GLU A 179 3.38 3.85 1.61
CA GLU A 179 3.77 3.83 3.02
C GLU A 179 2.53 3.99 3.92
N ALA A 180 2.49 3.22 5.00
CA ALA A 180 1.50 3.34 6.06
C ALA A 180 2.16 3.16 7.42
N VAL A 181 1.41 3.45 8.48
CA VAL A 181 1.77 3.08 9.85
C VAL A 181 0.74 2.12 10.42
N ILE A 182 1.24 1.14 11.17
CA ILE A 182 0.44 0.22 11.98
C ILE A 182 0.80 0.41 13.45
N ASN A 183 -0.01 -0.17 14.34
CA ASN A 183 0.34 -0.32 15.75
C ASN A 183 1.54 -1.25 15.91
N LYS A 184 2.13 -1.27 17.12
CA LYS A 184 3.14 -2.27 17.46
C LYS A 184 2.61 -3.69 17.21
N ILE A 185 3.53 -4.57 16.83
CA ILE A 185 3.25 -5.89 16.31
C ILE A 185 3.62 -6.93 17.35
N PRO A 186 2.65 -7.56 18.04
CA PRO A 186 2.95 -8.63 18.98
C PRO A 186 3.55 -9.84 18.28
N LYS A 187 4.36 -10.62 19.00
CA LYS A 187 4.81 -11.94 18.54
C LYS A 187 3.64 -12.80 18.09
N GLY A 188 3.82 -13.50 16.97
CA GLY A 188 2.77 -14.30 16.33
C GLY A 188 1.85 -13.52 15.39
N LYS A 189 1.98 -12.18 15.31
CA LYS A 189 1.32 -11.35 14.28
C LYS A 189 2.22 -10.99 13.11
N TYR A 190 3.44 -11.53 13.08
CA TYR A 190 4.38 -11.36 11.99
C TYR A 190 5.15 -12.64 11.69
N THR A 191 5.72 -12.69 10.49
CA THR A 191 6.77 -13.64 10.12
C THR A 191 8.08 -12.90 9.90
N GLU A 192 9.18 -13.56 10.27
CA GLU A 192 10.55 -13.07 10.13
C GLU A 192 11.27 -13.93 9.10
N THR A 193 11.83 -13.31 8.07
CA THR A 193 12.61 -14.01 7.04
C THR A 193 13.91 -13.28 6.76
N PRO A 194 15.07 -13.96 6.73
CA PRO A 194 16.31 -13.38 6.22
C PRO A 194 16.11 -12.81 4.82
N LEU A 195 16.77 -11.69 4.54
CA LEU A 195 16.69 -11.06 3.23
C LEU A 195 17.48 -11.85 2.18
#